data_AF-A0A9E5NET4-F1
#
_entry.id   AF-A0A9E5NET4-F1
#
_cell.length_a   1.000
_cell.length_b   1.000
_cell.length_c   1.000
_cell.angle_alpha   90.00
_cell.angle_beta   90.00
_cell.angle_gamma   90.00
#
_symmetry.space_group_name_H-M   'P 1'
#
loop_
_entity.id
_entity.type
_entity.pdbx_description
1 polymer ?
#
loop_
_entity_poly.entity_id
_entity_poly.type
_entity_poly.pdbx_seq_one_letter_code
_entity_poly.pdbx_strand_id
1 'polypeptide(L)' 'EADHPRAAEPYYKVEIGPLQRLPHPIPSKRLRRITFIPTTLERMLRAEEINDLWDRGSREERL' A
#
# COMPACT_ATOMS: atom_id res chain seq x y z
N GLU A 1 -25.53 -4.35 -14.09
CA GLU A 1 -24.44 -3.64 -14.79
C GLU A 1 -24.58 -3.67 -16.32
N ALA A 2 -25.41 -4.55 -16.91
CA ALA A 2 -25.67 -4.56 -18.35
C ALA A 2 -26.30 -3.26 -18.90
N ASP A 3 -27.08 -2.53 -18.11
CA ASP A 3 -27.73 -1.27 -18.51
C ASP A 3 -26.84 -0.02 -18.33
N HIS A 4 -25.55 -0.19 -18.02
CA HIS A 4 -24.64 0.95 -17.87
C HIS A 4 -24.37 1.58 -19.25
N PRO A 5 -24.40 2.93 -19.40
CA PRO A 5 -24.21 3.61 -20.68
C PRO A 5 -22.95 3.21 -21.47
N ARG A 6 -21.92 2.71 -20.76
CA ARG A 6 -20.63 2.29 -21.33
C ARG A 6 -20.41 0.78 -21.39
N ALA A 7 -21.44 -0.04 -21.15
CA ALA A 7 -21.29 -1.49 -21.03
C ALA A 7 -20.70 -2.17 -22.29
N ALA A 8 -20.84 -1.54 -23.46
CA ALA A 8 -20.30 -2.01 -24.73
C ALA A 8 -18.96 -1.36 -25.12
N GLU A 9 -18.43 -0.45 -24.30
CA GLU A 9 -17.14 0.18 -24.58
C GLU A 9 -15.98 -0.76 -24.25
N PRO A 10 -14.84 -0.69 -24.98
CA PRO A 10 -13.64 -1.43 -24.61
C PRO A 10 -13.14 -1.02 -23.22
N TYR A 11 -12.83 -2.01 -22.39
CA TYR A 11 -12.26 -1.79 -21.07
C TYR A 11 -10.77 -2.12 -21.06
N TYR A 12 -9.98 -1.27 -20.42
CA TYR A 12 -8.59 -1.60 -20.10
C TYR A 12 -8.55 -2.53 -18.90
N LYS A 13 -7.87 -3.67 -19.07
CA LYS A 13 -7.57 -4.59 -17.98
C LYS A 13 -6.17 -4.31 -17.47
N VAL A 14 -6.06 -3.96 -16.20
CA VAL A 14 -4.77 -3.89 -15.50
C VAL A 14 -4.66 -5.13 -14.62
N GLU A 15 -3.60 -5.90 -14.83
CA GLU A 15 -3.30 -7.07 -14.02
C GLU A 15 -2.09 -6.78 -13.14
N ILE A 16 -2.18 -7.21 -11.89
CA ILE A 16 -1.06 -7.18 -10.96
C ILE A 16 -0.41 -8.56 -11.00
N GLY A 17 0.91 -8.59 -11.10
CA GLY A 17 1.68 -9.82 -11.06
C GLY A 17 1.63 -10.53 -9.70
N PRO A 18 2.37 -11.64 -9.56
CA PRO A 18 2.45 -12.35 -8.28
C PRO A 18 3.06 -11.47 -7.18
N LEU A 19 2.79 -11.85 -5.92
CA LEU A 19 3.42 -11.21 -4.77
C LEU A 19 4.94 -11.34 -4.85
N GLN A 20 5.64 -10.22 -4.73
CA GLN A 20 7.09 -10.17 -4.69
C GLN A 20 7.57 -10.10 -3.25
N ARG A 21 8.56 -10.93 -2.91
CA ARG A 21 9.20 -10.87 -1.60
C ARG A 21 10.14 -9.69 -1.54
N LEU A 22 10.12 -8.99 -0.40
CA LEU A 22 11.14 -7.99 -0.10
C LEU A 22 12.50 -8.68 0.11
N PRO A 23 13.62 -8.04 -0.27
CA PRO A 23 14.96 -8.58 -0.02
C PRO A 23 15.25 -8.79 1.47
N HIS A 24 14.68 -7.93 2.33
CA HIS A 24 14.79 -8.00 3.78
C HIS A 24 13.40 -7.86 4.40
N PRO A 25 13.10 -8.60 5.49
CA PRO A 25 11.86 -8.43 6.22
C PRO A 25 11.84 -7.09 6.95
N ILE A 26 10.65 -6.51 7.14
CA ILE A 26 10.45 -5.31 7.96
C ILE A 26 9.88 -5.76 9.31
N PRO A 27 10.72 -5.94 10.35
CA PRO A 27 10.28 -6.47 11.65
C PRO A 27 9.39 -5.49 12.40
N SER A 28 8.52 -6.04 13.26
CA SER A 28 7.81 -5.31 14.30
C SER A 28 8.43 -5.59 15.66
N LYS A 29 9.01 -4.57 16.31
CA LYS A 29 9.62 -4.73 17.64
C LYS A 29 8.61 -4.81 18.78
N ARG A 30 7.34 -4.44 18.53
CA ARG A 30 6.24 -4.46 19.50
C ARG A 30 4.94 -4.79 18.78
N LEU A 31 4.03 -5.51 19.43
CA LEU A 31 2.71 -5.80 18.87
C LEU A 31 1.98 -4.50 18.52
N ARG A 32 1.54 -4.39 17.26
CA ARG A 32 0.77 -3.25 16.74
C ARG A 32 -0.40 -3.76 15.92
N ARG A 33 -1.58 -3.18 16.12
CA ARG A 33 -2.72 -3.40 15.24
C ARG A 33 -2.59 -2.45 14.05
N ILE A 34 -2.43 -3.00 12.85
CA ILE A 34 -2.24 -2.23 11.62
C ILE A 34 -3.38 -2.58 10.67
N THR A 35 -4.12 -1.56 10.22
CA THR A 35 -5.14 -1.69 9.16
C THR A 35 -4.62 -1.13 7.85
N PHE A 36 -3.99 0.05 7.90
CA PHE A 36 -3.37 0.72 6.77
C PHE A 36 -2.19 1.57 7.25
N ILE A 37 -1.14 1.69 6.42
CA ILE A 37 -0.03 2.62 6.65
C ILE A 37 0.09 3.51 5.41
N PRO A 38 -0.11 4.83 5.52
CA PRO A 38 0.17 5.75 4.43
C PRO A 38 1.68 5.82 4.23
N THR A 39 2.17 5.19 3.15
CA THR A 39 3.59 5.03 2.88
C THR A 39 3.88 5.12 1.38
N THR A 40 5.16 5.25 1.02
CA THR A 40 5.62 5.24 -0.37
C THR A 40 6.42 3.97 -0.66
N LEU A 41 6.53 3.60 -1.94
CA LEU A 41 7.36 2.48 -2.36
C LEU A 41 8.82 2.66 -1.91
N GLU A 42 9.37 3.87 -2.08
CA GLU A 42 10.74 4.19 -1.66
C GLU A 42 10.94 3.98 -0.16
N ARG A 43 9.99 4.42 0.67
CA ARG A 43 10.02 4.23 2.12
C ARG A 43 9.92 2.75 2.49
N MET A 44 9.02 2.01 1.83
CA MET A 44 8.89 0.55 2.04
C MET A 44 10.18 -0.20 1.71
N LEU A 45 10.86 0.15 0.62
CA LEU A 45 12.09 -0.52 0.19
C LEU A 45 13.31 -0.19 1.08
N ARG A 46 13.24 0.89 1.87
CA ARG A 46 14.32 1.33 2.78
C ARG A 46 14.03 1.10 4.26
N ALA A 47 12.82 0.67 4.62
CA ALA A 47 12.42 0.51 6.01
C ALA A 47 13.20 -0.62 6.69
N GLU A 48 13.76 -0.35 7.87
CA GLU A 48 14.44 -1.34 8.71
C GLU A 48 13.52 -1.85 9.81
N GLU A 49 12.47 -1.11 10.15
CA GLU A 49 11.44 -1.49 11.13
C GLU A 49 10.08 -0.93 10.71
N ILE A 50 9.00 -1.55 11.19
CA ILE A 50 7.63 -1.17 10.86
C ILE A 50 7.37 0.34 11.07
N ASN A 51 7.93 0.99 12.11
CA ASN A 51 7.75 2.42 12.37
C ASN A 51 8.33 3.36 11.30
N ASP A 52 9.25 2.88 10.49
CA ASP A 52 9.86 3.70 9.42
C ASP A 52 8.88 3.92 8.26
N LEU A 53 7.82 3.10 8.19
CA LEU A 53 6.79 3.15 7.17
C LEU A 53 5.82 4.32 7.32
N TRP A 54 5.65 4.88 8.53
CA TRP A 54 4.78 6.04 8.71
C TRP A 54 5.46 7.32 8.26
N ASP A 55 4.73 8.13 7.50
CA ASP A 55 5.14 9.50 7.22
C ASP A 55 4.86 10.40 8.43
N ARG A 56 5.91 10.64 9.22
CA ARG A 56 5.89 11.53 10.40
C ARG A 56 5.60 13.00 10.07
N GLY A 57 5.49 13.37 8.79
CA GLY A 57 5.13 14.71 8.32
C GLY A 57 3.78 14.80 7.61
N SER A 58 3.07 13.68 7.42
CA SER A 58 1.77 13.68 6.75
C SER A 58 0.69 14.27 7.66
N ARG A 59 -0.08 15.22 7.14
CA ARG A 59 -1.15 15.94 7.88
C ARG A 59 -2.31 15.05 8.36
N GLU A 60 -2.26 13.74 8.08
CA GLU A 60 -3.26 12.75 8.46
C GLU A 60 -3.26 12.44 9.96
N GLU A 61 -2.24 12.85 10.71
CA GLU A 61 -2.17 12.75 12.18
C GLU A 61 -3.17 13.67 12.94
N ARG A 62 -3.95 14.49 12.23
CA ARG A 62 -4.82 15.54 12.79
C ARG A 62 -6.33 15.29 12.66
N LEU A 63 -6.76 14.13 12.21
CA LEU A 63 -8.17 13.71 12.17
C LEU A 63 -8.48 12.74 13.31
#